data_AF-A0A7J9AYC2-F1
#
_entry.id   AF-A0A7J9AYC2-F1
#
_cell.length_a   1.000
_cell.length_b   1.000
_cell.length_c   1.000
_cell.angle_alpha   90.00
_cell.angle_beta   90.00
_cell.angle_gamma   90.00
#
_symmetry.space_group_name_H-M   'P 1'
#
loop_
_entity.id
_entity.type
_entity.pdbx_description
1 polymer ?
#
loop_
_entity_poly.entity_id
_entity_poly.type
_entity_poly.pdbx_seq_one_letter_code
_entity_poly.pdbx_strand_id
1 'polypeptide(L)' 'MRLKVKIDVSKPLRRIIKFIDKDGIERMGLLKYERLPDFCHSCGTIGYTLKDKGMRRNGVKVNGKPERK' A
#
# COMPACT_ATOMS: atom_id res chain seq x y z
N MET A 1 3.56 21.76 -4.24
CA MET A 1 4.34 20.80 -5.06
C MET A 1 3.49 19.56 -5.30
N ARG A 2 3.40 19.07 -6.54
CA ARG A 2 2.66 17.82 -6.88
C ARG A 2 3.58 16.92 -7.70
N LEU A 3 3.68 15.65 -7.33
CA LEU A 3 4.52 14.66 -8.01
C LEU A 3 3.63 13.62 -8.66
N LYS A 4 3.93 13.24 -9.91
CA LYS A 4 3.31 12.09 -10.58
C LYS A 4 4.23 10.88 -10.40
N VAL A 5 3.68 9.77 -9.92
CA VAL A 5 4.42 8.53 -9.69
C VAL A 5 3.68 7.38 -10.34
N LYS A 6 4.42 6.38 -10.82
CA LYS A 6 3.83 5.11 -11.26
C LYS A 6 3.57 4.25 -10.02
N ILE A 7 2.34 3.75 -9.90
CA ILE A 7 1.95 2.80 -8.86
C ILE A 7 1.42 1.54 -9.52
N ASP A 8 1.72 0.39 -8.93
CA ASP A 8 1.18 -0.89 -9.35
C ASP A 8 -0.18 -1.11 -8.68
N VAL A 9 -1.25 -0.98 -9.46
CA VAL A 9 -2.64 -1.05 -8.98
C VAL A 9 -3.15 -2.48 -8.81
N SER A 10 -2.41 -3.47 -9.33
CA SER A 10 -2.72 -4.90 -9.11
C SER A 10 -2.47 -5.34 -7.66
N LYS A 11 -1.69 -4.54 -6.92
CA LYS A 11 -1.37 -4.77 -5.51
C LYS A 11 -2.24 -3.87 -4.62
N PRO A 12 -2.51 -4.29 -3.36
CA PRO A 12 -3.24 -3.43 -2.44
C PRO A 12 -2.55 -2.08 -2.27
N LEU A 13 -3.32 -0.99 -2.37
CA LEU A 13 -2.83 0.36 -2.23
C LEU A 13 -2.26 0.56 -0.82
N ARG A 14 -1.08 1.18 -0.74
CA ARG A 14 -0.39 1.44 0.54
C ARG A 14 -1.11 2.53 1.31
N ARG A 15 -1.60 2.23 2.51
CA ARG A 15 -2.27 3.21 3.39
C ARG A 15 -1.31 3.98 4.29
N ILE A 16 -0.12 3.42 4.50
CA ILE A 16 0.90 3.95 5.39
C ILE A 16 2.23 3.97 4.63
N ILE A 17 2.93 5.09 4.73
CA ILE A 17 4.30 5.24 4.24
C ILE A 17 5.24 5.49 5.41
N LYS A 18 6.36 4.80 5.41
CA LYS A 18 7.50 5.11 6.28
C LYS A 18 8.54 5.83 5.45
N PHE A 19 9.07 6.92 5.96
CA PHE A 19 10.12 7.69 5.30
C PHE A 19 11.04 8.32 6.35
N ILE A 20 12.24 8.66 5.92
CA ILE A 20 13.21 9.38 6.74
C ILE A 20 13.10 10.85 6.35
N ASP A 21 12.91 11.73 7.34
CA ASP A 21 12.90 13.16 7.11
C ASP A 21 14.32 13.72 6.91
N LYS A 22 14.43 15.04 6.73
CA LYS A 22 15.72 15.69 6.48
C LYS A 22 16.67 15.58 7.68
N ASP A 23 16.12 15.37 8.87
CA ASP A 23 16.85 15.29 10.13
C ASP A 23 17.23 13.84 10.46
N GLY A 24 16.96 12.89 9.55
CA GLY A 24 17.28 11.48 9.75
C GLY A 24 16.28 10.71 10.61
N ILE A 25 15.13 11.31 10.95
CA ILE A 25 14.14 10.70 11.84
C ILE A 25 13.16 9.85 11.01
N GLU A 26 12.92 8.60 11.43
CA GLU A 26 11.88 7.76 10.83
C GLU A 26 10.50 8.32 11.19
N ARG A 27 9.72 8.66 10.15
CA ARG A 27 8.35 9.14 10.26
C ARG A 27 7.40 8.19 9.56
N MET A 28 6.17 8.17 10.06
CA MET A 28 5.08 7.43 9.48
C MET A 28 3.98 8.41 9.03
N GLY A 29 3.55 8.30 7.78
CA GLY A 29 2.48 9.11 7.21
C GLY A 29 1.31 8.25 6.73
N LEU A 30 0.10 8.78 6.90
CA LEU A 30 -1.10 8.18 6.31
C LEU A 30 -1.28 8.67 4.88
N LEU A 31 -1.54 7.73 3.96
CA LEU A 31 -1.86 8.02 2.57
C LEU A 31 -3.37 8.00 2.39
N LYS A 32 -3.93 9.15 2.01
CA LYS A 32 -5.32 9.29 1.59
C LYS A 32 -5.37 9.32 0.07
N TYR A 33 -6.01 8.32 -0.52
CA TYR A 33 -6.29 8.29 -1.94
C TYR A 33 -7.68 8.89 -2.20
N GLU A 34 -7.76 9.77 -3.18
CA GLU A 34 -9.01 10.40 -3.58
C GLU A 34 -9.37 9.97 -5.01
N ARG A 35 -10.68 9.85 -5.29
CA ARG A 35 -11.21 9.47 -6.61
C ARG A 35 -10.64 8.15 -7.13
N LEU A 36 -10.84 7.08 -6.37
CA LEU A 36 -10.47 5.71 -6.75
C LEU A 36 -11.66 4.99 -7.42
N PRO A 37 -11.81 5.02 -8.76
CA PRO A 37 -12.83 4.23 -9.43
C PRO A 37 -12.55 2.74 -9.21
N ASP A 38 -13.60 1.92 -9.09
CA ASP A 38 -13.51 0.45 -8.99
C ASP A 38 -12.58 -0.08 -7.88
N PHE A 39 -12.52 0.64 -6.75
CA PHE A 39 -11.75 0.22 -5.59
C PHE A 39 -12.50 -0.76 -4.69
N CYS A 40 -11.87 -1.90 -4.40
CA CYS A 40 -12.40 -2.87 -3.47
C CYS A 40 -11.93 -2.57 -2.04
N HIS A 41 -12.85 -2.22 -1.14
CA HIS A 41 -12.49 -1.90 0.25
C HIS A 41 -11.97 -3.12 1.04
N SER A 42 -12.43 -4.33 0.71
CA SER A 42 -11.97 -5.57 1.35
C SER A 42 -10.62 -6.06 0.82
N CYS A 43 -10.34 -5.94 -0.48
CA CYS A 43 -9.07 -6.36 -1.09
C CYS A 43 -7.99 -5.27 -1.06
N GLY A 44 -8.39 -4.00 -1.02
CA GLY A 44 -7.49 -2.85 -1.08
C GLY A 44 -6.91 -2.56 -2.47
N THR A 45 -7.40 -3.19 -3.53
CA THR A 45 -6.92 -3.08 -4.92
C THR A 45 -7.91 -2.29 -5.79
N ILE A 46 -7.41 -1.72 -6.89
CA ILE A 46 -8.24 -1.07 -7.92
C ILE A 46 -8.49 -2.08 -9.06
N GLY A 47 -9.70 -2.08 -9.62
CA GLY A 47 -10.04 -2.88 -10.81
C GLY A 47 -10.41 -4.33 -10.49
N TYR A 48 -10.54 -4.68 -9.21
CA TYR A 48 -11.04 -5.99 -8.76
C TYR A 48 -12.45 -5.83 -8.21
N THR A 49 -13.46 -5.95 -9.05
CA THR A 49 -14.85 -5.97 -8.57
C THR A 49 -15.11 -7.32 -7.92
N LEU A 50 -15.72 -7.36 -6.74
CA LEU A 50 -16.04 -8.55 -5.92
C LEU A 50 -16.68 -9.74 -6.69
N LYS A 51 -17.15 -9.53 -7.92
CA LYS A 51 -17.69 -10.55 -8.81
C LYS A 51 -16.61 -11.46 -9.42
N ASP A 52 -15.35 -11.03 -9.49
CA ASP A 52 -14.27 -11.86 -10.01
C ASP A 52 -13.58 -12.62 -8.86
N LYS A 53 -13.96 -13.89 -8.71
CA LYS A 53 -13.18 -15.02 -8.19
C LYS A 53 -12.53 -14.92 -6.79
N GLY A 54 -13.03 -15.78 -5.90
CA GLY A 54 -12.25 -16.65 -5.00
C GLY A 54 -10.99 -16.06 -4.36
N MET A 55 -11.21 -15.32 -3.28
CA MET A 55 -10.23 -14.76 -2.34
C MET A 55 -9.08 -15.73 -1.98
N ARG A 56 -8.01 -15.77 -2.79
CA ARG A 56 -6.72 -16.35 -2.40
C ARG A 56 -5.84 -15.26 -1.83
N ARG A 57 -5.88 -15.15 -0.49
CA ARG A 57 -4.97 -14.33 0.32
C ARG A 57 -3.53 -14.81 0.10
N ASN A 58 -2.81 -14.19 -0.83
CA ASN A 58 -1.35 -14.30 -0.83
C ASN A 58 -0.80 -13.24 0.14
N GLY A 59 -0.61 -13.67 1.39
CA GLY A 59 0.01 -12.87 2.43
C GLY A 59 1.39 -12.38 2.00
N VAL A 60 1.59 -11.07 2.06
CA VAL A 60 2.91 -10.46 1.94
C VAL A 60 3.74 -10.93 3.15
N LYS A 61 4.74 -11.78 2.91
CA LYS A 61 5.78 -12.09 3.90
C LYS A 61 6.64 -10.84 4.07
N VAL A 62 6.42 -10.10 5.15
CA VAL A 62 7.40 -9.12 5.66
C VAL A 62 8.55 -9.91 6.29
N ASN A 63 9.60 -10.18 5.52
CA ASN A 63 10.87 -10.61 6.09
C ASN A 63 11.52 -9.39 6.75
N GLY A 64 11.20 -9.18 8.02
CA GLY A 64 11.97 -8.32 8.92
C GLY A 64 12.48 -9.16 10.07
N LYS A 65 13.67 -9.75 9.92
CA LYS A 65 14.48 -10.10 11.10
C LYS A 65 15.32 -8.87 11.45
N PRO A 66 15.17 -8.26 12.63
CA PRO A 66 16.23 -7.47 13.21
C PRO A 66 17.19 -8.44 13.92
N GLU A 67 18.38 -8.63 13.37
CA GLU A 67 19.47 -9.27 14.13
C GLU A 67 20.08 -8.19 15.03
N ARG A 68 19.68 -8.22 16.30
CA ARG A 68 20.31 -7.44 17.38
C ARG A 68 21.24 -8.38 18.14
N LYS A 69 22.54 -8.05 18.06
CA LYS A 69 23.69 -8.49 18.86
C LYS A 69 24.10 -9.96 18.78
#